data_AF-A0A6A4N5B0-F1
#
_entry.id   AF-A0A6A4N5B0-F1
#
_cell.length_a   1.000
_cell.length_b   1.000
_cell.length_c   1.000
_cell.angle_alpha   90.00
_cell.angle_beta   90.00
_cell.angle_gamma   90.00
#
_symmetry.space_group_name_H-M   'P 1'
#
loop_
_entity.id
_entity.type
_entity.pdbx_description
1 polymer ?
#
loop_
_entity_poly.entity_id
_entity_poly.type
_entity_poly.pdbx_seq_one_letter_code
_entity_poly.pdbx_strand_id
1 'polypeptide(L)' 'MQRTEVMIKGPDIRRDATLRAIRRSGILLKFIRDTMPHNGCRSPKKRRV' A
#
# COMPACT_ATOMS: atom_id res chain seq x y z
N MET A 1 9.62 -9.33 20.34
CA MET A 1 9.08 -8.31 19.40
C MET A 1 8.65 -9.01 18.12
N GLN A 2 7.40 -8.87 17.69
CA GLN A 2 6.91 -9.44 16.44
C GLN A 2 7.19 -8.50 15.26
N ARG A 3 7.60 -9.08 14.13
CA ARG A 3 7.90 -8.36 12.89
C ARG A 3 6.85 -8.71 11.86
N THR A 4 6.32 -7.71 11.16
CA THR A 4 5.32 -7.90 10.10
C THR A 4 5.81 -7.36 8.77
N GLU A 5 5.38 -8.02 7.70
CA GLU A 5 5.64 -7.65 6.32
C GLU A 5 4.34 -7.07 5.74
N VAL A 6 4.40 -5.87 5.17
CA VAL A 6 3.22 -5.15 4.67
C VAL A 6 3.31 -5.04 3.15
N MET A 7 2.29 -5.54 2.46
CA MET A 7 2.18 -5.47 1.00
C MET A 7 0.98 -4.61 0.64
N ILE A 8 1.22 -3.52 -0.06
CA ILE A 8 0.23 -2.51 -0.40
C ILE A 8 -0.05 -2.64 -1.90
N LYS A 9 -1.34 -2.77 -2.24
CA LYS A 9 -1.79 -2.93 -3.62
C LYS A 9 -2.46 -1.65 -4.09
N GLY A 10 -1.87 -1.02 -5.11
CA GLY A 10 -2.49 0.11 -5.79
C GLY A 10 -2.44 1.43 -4.99
N PRO A 11 -3.00 2.51 -5.56
CA PRO A 11 -3.06 3.81 -4.90
C PRO A 11 -4.01 3.75 -3.72
N ASP A 12 -3.46 3.84 -2.51
CA ASP A 12 -4.22 3.77 -1.26
C ASP A 12 -4.22 5.12 -0.56
N ILE A 13 -5.40 5.71 -0.34
CA ILE A 13 -5.51 7.07 0.24
C ILE A 13 -5.09 7.10 1.72
N ARG A 14 -5.16 5.94 2.40
CA ARG A 14 -4.87 5.79 3.84
C ARG A 14 -3.52 5.15 4.14
N ARG A 15 -2.62 5.14 3.16
CA ARG A 15 -1.32 4.44 3.25
C ARG A 15 -0.51 4.82 4.49
N ASP A 16 -0.32 6.11 4.71
CA ASP A 16 0.49 6.64 5.82
C ASP A 16 -0.21 6.43 7.17
N ALA A 17 -1.54 6.58 7.20
CA ALA A 17 -2.34 6.36 8.41
C ALA A 17 -2.23 4.91 8.93
N THR A 18 -2.31 3.92 8.04
CA THR A 18 -2.20 2.50 8.39
C THR A 18 -0.79 2.15 8.90
N LEU A 19 0.26 2.65 8.24
CA LEU A 19 1.64 2.40 8.66
C LEU A 19 1.95 3.01 10.03
N ARG A 20 1.42 4.20 10.32
CA ARG A 20 1.54 4.83 11.65
C ARG A 20 0.80 4.05 12.72
N ALA A 21 -0.39 3.52 12.41
CA ALA A 21 -1.15 2.69 13.36
C ALA A 21 -0.40 1.40 13.72
N ILE A 22 0.17 0.71 12.72
CA ILE A 22 0.97 -0.52 12.94
C ILE A 22 2.23 -0.22 13.76
N ARG A 23 2.88 0.93 13.52
CA ARG A 23 4.03 1.34 14.31
C ARG A 23 3.66 1.67 15.75
N ARG A 24 2.50 2.28 15.98
CA ARG A 24 1.97 2.59 17.33
C ARG A 24 1.55 1.34 18.11
N SER A 25 1.16 0.26 17.43
CA SER A 25 0.82 -1.01 18.09
C SER A 25 2.04 -1.82 18.54
N GLY A 26 3.26 -1.28 18.42
CA GLY A 26 4.49 -1.92 18.88
C GLY A 26 5.03 -3.02 17.94
N ILE A 27 4.49 -3.10 16.72
CA ILE A 27 4.93 -4.06 15.71
C ILE A 27 6.02 -3.43 14.85
N LEU A 28 7.15 -4.13 14.68
CA LEU A 28 8.25 -3.69 13.84
C LEU A 28 7.96 -4.03 12.37
N LEU A 29 7.85 -2.99 11.54
CA LEU A 29 7.72 -3.12 10.09
C LEU A 29 9.07 -3.55 9.50
N LYS A 30 9.11 -4.74 8.89
CA LYS A 30 10.34 -5.29 8.29
C LYS A 30 10.54 -4.86 6.84
N PHE A 31 9.46 -4.83 6.06
CA PHE A 31 9.49 -4.43 4.66
C PHE A 31 8.12 -3.88 4.24
N ILE A 32 8.11 -2.86 3.37
CA ILE A 32 6.91 -2.32 2.72
C ILE A 32 7.06 -2.49 1.20
N ARG A 33 6.21 -3.29 0.55
CA ARG A 33 6.18 -3.44 -0.92
C ARG A 33 4.99 -2.71 -1.52
N ASP A 34 5.24 -1.98 -2.60
CA ASP A 34 4.23 -1.50 -3.53
C ASP A 34 4.27 -2.33 -4.81
N THR A 35 3.13 -2.84 -5.24
CA THR A 35 3.02 -3.55 -6.53
C THR A 35 2.27 -2.69 -7.53
N MET A 36 2.99 -2.22 -8.57
CA MET A 36 2.42 -1.51 -9.72
C MET A 36 2.21 -2.44 -10.92
N PRO A 37 1.15 -2.23 -11.72
CA PRO A 37 0.97 -2.99 -12.95
C PRO A 37 2.08 -2.64 -13.95
N HIS A 38 2.73 -3.65 -14.53
CA HIS A 38 3.73 -3.48 -15.59
C HIS A 38 3.06 -3.11 -16.92
N ASN A 39 2.58 -1.87 -17.07
CA ASN A 39 2.06 -1.27 -18.31
C ASN A 39 1.21 -2.20 -19.20
N GLY A 40 0.41 -3.09 -18.59
CA GLY A 40 -0.29 -4.17 -19.27
C GLY A 40 -1.59 -3.69 -19.92
N CYS A 41 -2.73 -4.03 -19.34
CA CYS A 41 -4.03 -3.64 -19.87
C CYS A 41 -4.19 -2.12 -19.97
N ARG A 42 -4.78 -1.64 -21.07
CA ARG A 42 -5.11 -0.23 -21.28
C ARG A 42 -6.08 0.25 -20.19
N SER A 43 -5.72 1.32 -19.50
CA SER A 43 -6.60 1.92 -18.47
C SER A 43 -7.94 2.34 -19.07
N PRO A 44 -9.04 2.28 -18.29
CA PRO A 44 -10.36 2.71 -18.76
C PRO A 44 -10.33 4.14 -19.28
N LYS A 45 -11.15 4.43 -20.29
CA LYS A 45 -11.34 5.79 -20.82
C LYS A 45 -11.64 6.74 -19.65
N LYS A 46 -10.95 7.89 -19.60
CA LYS A 46 -11.17 8.92 -18.57
C LYS A 46 -12.67 9.27 -18.49
N ARG A 47 -13.21 9.31 -17.27
CA ARG A 47 -14.63 9.63 -17.04
C ARG A 47 -14.93 11.07 -17.46
N ARG A 48 -16.03 11.21 -18.20
CA ARG A 48 -16.81 12.39 -18.56
C ARG A 48 -17.47 13.14 -17.39
N VAL A 49 -16.79 13.40 -16.26
CA VAL A 49 -17.38 14.20 -15.16
C VAL A 49 -16.75 15.57 -15.15
#